data_AF-A0A2H5WRV1-F1
#
_entry.id   AF-A0A2H5WRV1-F1
#
_cell.length_a   1.000
_cell.length_b   1.000
_cell.length_c   1.000
_cell.angle_alpha   90.00
_cell.angle_beta   90.00
_cell.angle_gamma   90.00
#
_symmetry.space_group_name_H-M   'P 1'
#
loop_
_entity.id
_entity.type
_entity.pdbx_description
1 polymer ?
#
loop_
_entity_poly.entity_id
_entity_poly.type
_entity_poly.pdbx_seq_one_letter_code
_entity_poly.pdbx_strand_id
1 'polypeptide(L)' 'MIWQVEERLRRPIPQEPITKPGGDGDGPTRPDVQRPDTNELLKRMRRIDPEQARRYRQRSGE' A
#
# COMPACT_ATOMS: atom_id res chain seq x y z
N MET A 1 4.61 -27.41 41.53
CA MET A 1 3.52 -26.67 40.87
C MET A 1 4.06 -26.20 39.53
N ILE A 2 3.68 -26.90 38.44
CA ILE A 2 4.13 -26.56 37.09
C ILE A 2 3.06 -25.67 36.44
N TRP A 3 3.45 -24.46 36.05
CA TRP A 3 2.58 -23.55 35.30
C TRP A 3 2.52 -24.05 33.86
N GLN A 4 1.38 -24.56 33.42
CA GLN A 4 1.13 -24.74 32.00
C GLN A 4 0.93 -23.36 31.38
N VAL A 5 1.96 -22.87 30.69
CA VAL A 5 1.80 -21.76 29.77
C VAL A 5 1.06 -22.33 28.57
N GLU A 6 -0.27 -22.20 28.57
CA GLU A 6 -1.06 -22.44 27.36
C GLU A 6 -0.56 -21.46 26.29
N GLU A 7 0.26 -21.95 25.38
CA GLU A 7 0.59 -21.27 24.14
C GLU A 7 -0.70 -21.12 23.35
N ARG A 8 -1.34 -19.96 23.49
CA ARG A 8 -2.52 -19.58 22.71
C ARG A 8 -2.13 -19.57 21.24
N LEU A 9 -2.37 -20.68 20.55
CA LEU A 9 -2.20 -20.83 19.12
C LEU A 9 -3.12 -19.81 18.41
N ARG A 10 -2.58 -18.64 18.08
CA ARG A 10 -3.30 -17.60 17.33
C ARG A 10 -3.39 -18.06 15.88
N ARG A 11 -4.51 -18.66 15.49
CA ARG A 11 -4.83 -18.83 14.06
C ARG A 11 -4.93 -17.45 13.43
N PRO A 12 -4.23 -17.16 12.32
CA PRO A 12 -4.42 -15.92 11.60
C PRO A 12 -5.87 -15.89 11.10
N ILE A 13 -6.63 -14.91 11.59
CA ILE A 13 -7.94 -14.59 11.02
C ILE A 13 -7.66 -14.12 9.59
N PRO A 14 -8.26 -14.75 8.56
CA PRO A 14 -8.13 -14.23 7.20
C PRO A 14 -8.76 -12.84 7.19
N GLN A 15 -7.94 -11.79 7.15
CA GLN A 15 -8.43 -10.46 6.82
C GLN A 15 -8.72 -10.48 5.33
N GLU A 16 -10.00 -10.43 4.99
CA GLU A 16 -10.41 -10.09 3.64
C GLU A 16 -9.77 -8.74 3.28
N PRO A 17 -9.18 -8.60 2.08
CA PRO A 17 -8.58 -7.34 1.68
C PRO A 17 -9.66 -6.27 1.74
N ILE A 18 -9.38 -5.17 2.45
CA ILE A 18 -10.26 -4.00 2.46
C ILE A 18 -10.43 -3.56 1.00
N THR A 19 -11.59 -3.86 0.43
CA THR A 19 -12.00 -3.31 -0.85
C THR A 19 -12.02 -1.81 -0.67
N LYS A 20 -11.20 -1.10 -1.46
CA LYS A 20 -11.24 0.37 -1.48
C LYS A 20 -12.71 0.73 -1.75
N PRO A 21 -13.39 1.52 -0.90
CA PRO A 21 -14.74 1.96 -1.20
C PRO A 21 -14.66 2.80 -2.48
N GLY A 22 -14.95 2.15 -3.60
CA GLY A 22 -15.06 2.77 -4.90
C GLY A 22 -16.47 3.29 -5.01
N GLY A 23 -16.73 4.44 -4.38
CA GLY A 23 -17.83 5.34 -4.73
C GLY A 23 -19.22 4.69 -4.87
N ASP A 24 -19.69 3.98 -3.87
CA ASP A 24 -21.13 3.77 -3.70
C ASP A 24 -21.70 5.00 -3.01
N GLY A 25 -22.30 5.88 -3.82
CA GLY A 25 -22.42 7.31 -3.58
C GLY A 25 -23.21 7.73 -2.34
N ASP A 26 -22.51 8.40 -1.42
CA ASP A 26 -23.02 9.45 -0.53
C ASP A 26 -21.82 10.23 0.09
N GLY A 27 -20.89 10.69 -0.74
CA GLY A 27 -19.70 11.39 -0.23
C GLY A 27 -18.81 11.97 -1.33
N PRO A 28 -17.94 12.95 -1.00
CA PRO A 28 -17.07 13.57 -1.98
C PRO A 28 -16.14 12.53 -2.61
N THR A 29 -16.33 12.33 -3.91
CA THR A 29 -15.45 11.49 -4.73
C THR A 29 -14.09 12.15 -4.88
N ARG A 30 -13.05 11.34 -5.11
CA ARG A 30 -11.73 11.88 -5.50
C ARG A 30 -11.91 12.76 -6.74
N PRO A 31 -11.27 13.95 -6.77
CA PRO A 31 -11.36 14.83 -7.92
C PRO A 31 -10.76 14.13 -9.14
N ASP A 32 -11.39 14.34 -10.30
CA ASP A 32 -10.87 13.90 -11.59
C ASP A 32 -9.72 14.82 -12.01
N VAL A 33 -8.53 14.56 -11.45
CA VAL A 33 -7.30 15.27 -11.79
C VAL A 33 -6.34 14.31 -12.46
N GLN A 34 -5.73 14.80 -13.54
CA GLN A 34 -4.67 14.06 -14.23
C GLN A 34 -3.49 13.87 -13.29
N ARG A 35 -2.90 12.66 -13.33
CA ARG A 35 -1.69 12.37 -12.56
C ARG A 35 -0.52 13.17 -13.13
N PRO A 36 0.34 13.76 -12.27
CA PRO A 36 1.53 14.46 -12.74
C PRO A 36 2.50 13.50 -13.44
N ASP A 37 3.29 14.01 -14.40
CA ASP A 37 4.39 13.24 -14.99
C ASP A 37 5.50 13.02 -13.95
N THR A 38 6.00 11.79 -13.90
CA THR A 38 6.93 11.28 -12.90
C THR A 38 8.24 10.81 -13.51
N ASN A 39 8.43 10.97 -14.83
CA ASN A 39 9.63 10.49 -15.52
C ASN A 39 10.89 11.19 -15.02
N GLU A 40 10.85 12.50 -14.82
CA GLU A 40 11.96 13.28 -14.29
C GLU A 40 12.28 12.92 -12.83
N LEU A 41 11.24 12.69 -12.03
CA LEU A 41 11.36 12.24 -10.65
C LEU A 41 12.06 10.88 -10.58
N LEU A 42 11.57 9.90 -11.36
CA LEU A 42 12.16 8.56 -11.43
C LEU A 42 13.60 8.60 -11.94
N LYS A 43 13.92 9.46 -12.90
CA LYS A 43 15.28 9.65 -13.41
C LYS A 43 16.22 10.18 -12.31
N ARG A 44 15.77 11.14 -11.51
CA ARG A 44 16.52 11.66 -10.37
C ARG A 44 16.65 10.63 -9.25
N MET A 45 15.58 9.92 -8.92
CA MET A 45 15.61 8.84 -7.93
C MET A 45 16.59 7.75 -8.33
N ARG A 46 16.60 7.28 -9.59
CA ARG A 46 17.59 6.27 -10.03
C ARG A 46 19.05 6.69 -9.80
N ARG A 47 19.34 7.99 -9.86
CA ARG A 47 20.68 8.54 -9.62
C ARG A 47 21.04 8.65 -8.14
N ILE A 48 20.07 9.00 -7.30
CA ILE A 48 20.26 9.24 -5.86
C ILE A 48 20.06 7.95 -5.05
N ASP A 49 18.94 7.28 -5.29
CA ASP A 49 18.53 6.03 -4.64
C ASP A 49 17.71 5.14 -5.61
N PRO A 50 18.36 4.14 -6.24
CA PRO A 50 17.71 3.25 -7.19
C PRO A 50 16.67 2.32 -6.54
N GLU A 51 16.75 2.05 -5.24
CA GLU A 51 15.77 1.22 -4.53
C GLU A 51 14.44 1.96 -4.40
N GLN A 52 14.48 3.25 -4.06
CA GLN A 52 13.28 4.08 -3.99
C GLN A 52 12.60 4.25 -5.35
N ALA A 53 13.36 4.39 -6.43
CA ALA A 53 12.81 4.42 -7.78
C ALA A 53 12.06 3.12 -8.16
N ARG A 54 12.48 1.96 -7.62
CA ARG A 54 11.81 0.66 -7.83
C ARG A 54 10.53 0.57 -7.00
N ARG A 55 10.61 0.91 -5.71
CA ARG A 55 9.44 0.92 -4.80
C ARG A 55 8.36 1.88 -5.28
N TYR A 56 8.74 3.06 -5.78
CA TYR A 56 7.80 4.05 -6.31
C TYR A 56 7.04 3.50 -7.51
N ARG A 57 7.73 2.95 -8.52
CA ARG A 57 7.09 2.31 -9.68
C ARG A 57 6.11 1.21 -9.28
N GLN A 58 6.54 0.32 -8.38
CA GLN A 58 5.69 -0.77 -7.88
C GLN A 58 4.43 -0.25 -7.14
N ARG A 59 4.54 0.86 -6.40
CA ARG A 59 3.42 1.43 -5.62
C ARG A 59 2.47 2.26 -6.49
N SER A 60 3.02 3.06 -7.40
CA SER A 60 2.26 3.98 -8.24
C SER A 60 1.65 3.29 -9.47
N GLY A 61 2.19 2.13 -9.88
CA GLY A 61 1.78 1.41 -11.08
C GLY A 61 2.36 2.01 -12.37
N GLU A 62 3.51 2.68 -12.26
CA GLU A 62 4.28 3.28 -13.36
C GLU A 62 5.39 2.36 -13.89
#